data_AF-G8ZS48-F1
#
_entry.id   AF-G8ZS48-F1
#
_cell.length_a   1.000
_cell.length_b   1.000
_cell.length_c   1.000
_cell.angle_alpha   90.00
_cell.angle_beta   90.00
_cell.angle_gamma   90.00
#
_symmetry.space_group_name_H-M   'P 1'
#
loop_
_entity.id
_entity.type
_entity.pdbx_description
1 polymer ?
#
loop_
_entity_poly.entity_id
_entity_poly.type
_entity_poly.pdbx_seq_one_letter_code
_entity_poly.pdbx_strand_id
1 'polypeptide(L)'
;MSSSSKHAELQANIAVNSLLSTLLPGAKKISSGIDGRRPKSSTKVRGSKAQLIDRNLKKIVELQERDVESLKKRQRKMKKRAVRANKVENDKIQQLAKLSVLERHKKVGTLTVKEQKYLNKLVNRNVRTARSLDLEEEDKEALRELQQKIISQNSGVESAKRSKKRRKTVKKFKEDIHPTVSDRRYPGLTPGLAPVGLSDEEDSSDED
;
A
#
# COMPACT_ATOMS: atom_id res chain seq x y z
N MET A 1 -21.40 -36.15 18.07
CA MET A 1 -22.65 -35.89 18.81
C MET A 1 -22.94 -37.01 19.83
N SER A 2 -22.15 -37.14 20.91
CA SER A 2 -22.24 -38.31 21.84
C SER A 2 -22.23 -37.96 23.34
N SER A 3 -22.05 -36.69 23.73
CA SER A 3 -21.95 -36.33 25.16
C SER A 3 -23.30 -36.31 25.90
N SER A 4 -24.40 -36.01 25.20
CA SER A 4 -25.72 -35.91 25.83
C SER A 4 -26.31 -37.27 26.20
N SER A 5 -26.02 -38.35 25.44
CA SER A 5 -26.53 -39.69 25.74
C SER A 5 -25.89 -40.28 27.00
N LYS A 6 -24.56 -40.14 27.15
CA LYS A 6 -23.83 -40.59 28.34
C LYS A 6 -24.33 -39.89 29.61
N HIS A 7 -24.69 -38.62 29.51
CA HIS A 7 -25.19 -37.90 30.67
C HIS A 7 -26.60 -38.33 31.08
N ALA A 8 -27.48 -38.59 30.09
CA ALA A 8 -28.81 -39.13 30.32
C ALA A 8 -28.76 -40.55 30.93
N GLU A 9 -27.85 -41.39 30.44
CA GLU A 9 -27.62 -42.73 30.95
C GLU A 9 -27.12 -42.72 32.40
N LEU A 10 -26.20 -41.82 32.74
CA LEU A 10 -25.75 -41.63 34.12
C LEU A 10 -26.88 -41.16 35.04
N GLN A 11 -27.74 -40.25 34.59
CA GLN A 11 -28.89 -39.78 35.39
C GLN A 11 -29.92 -40.90 35.60
N ALA A 12 -30.20 -41.70 34.57
CA ALA A 12 -31.09 -42.85 34.67
C ALA A 12 -30.55 -43.89 35.67
N ASN A 13 -29.25 -44.20 35.61
CA ASN A 13 -28.60 -45.14 36.53
C ASN A 13 -28.64 -44.66 37.99
N ILE A 14 -28.50 -43.34 38.23
CA ILE A 14 -28.61 -42.77 39.58
C ILE A 14 -30.04 -42.91 40.13
N ALA A 15 -31.06 -42.67 39.30
CA ALA A 15 -32.46 -42.79 39.69
C ALA A 15 -32.89 -44.25 39.95
N VAL A 16 -32.40 -45.20 39.16
CA VAL A 16 -32.67 -46.63 39.37
C VAL A 16 -31.98 -47.11 40.66
N ASN A 17 -30.73 -46.72 40.89
CA ASN A 17 -30.00 -47.08 42.10
C ASN A 17 -30.61 -46.50 43.38
N SER A 18 -31.24 -45.32 43.32
CA SER A 18 -31.95 -44.75 44.47
C SER A 18 -33.21 -45.55 44.78
N LEU A 19 -34.00 -45.89 43.76
CA LEU A 19 -35.22 -46.70 43.88
C LEU A 19 -34.91 -48.10 44.45
N LEU A 20 -33.89 -48.77 43.92
CA LEU A 20 -33.47 -50.10 44.38
C LEU A 20 -33.00 -50.07 45.83
N SER A 21 -32.33 -48.99 46.26
CA SER A 21 -31.91 -48.85 47.67
C SER A 21 -33.06 -48.61 48.65
N THR A 22 -34.20 -48.09 48.17
CA THR A 22 -35.41 -47.91 48.98
C THR A 22 -36.27 -49.16 49.06
N LEU A 23 -36.25 -49.99 48.01
CA LEU A 23 -37.04 -51.22 47.93
C LEU A 23 -36.32 -52.42 48.58
N LEU A 24 -34.98 -52.43 48.55
CA LEU A 24 -34.17 -53.49 49.14
C LEU A 24 -33.28 -52.90 50.25
N PRO A 25 -33.74 -52.91 51.51
CA PRO A 25 -32.92 -52.48 52.63
C PRO A 25 -31.67 -53.38 52.72
N GLY A 26 -30.50 -52.78 52.51
CA GLY A 26 -29.19 -53.46 52.51
C GLY A 26 -28.51 -53.59 51.14
N ALA A 27 -29.16 -53.21 50.04
CA ALA A 27 -28.54 -53.24 48.71
C ALA A 27 -27.42 -52.18 48.58
N LYS A 28 -26.19 -52.62 48.32
CA LYS A 28 -25.03 -51.73 48.07
C LYS A 28 -25.20 -51.04 46.72
N LYS A 29 -25.12 -49.70 46.71
CA LYS A 29 -25.17 -48.90 45.48
C LYS A 29 -24.02 -49.29 44.56
N ILE A 30 -24.32 -49.65 43.31
CA ILE A 30 -23.32 -49.95 42.30
C ILE A 30 -22.68 -48.61 41.89
N SER A 31 -21.52 -48.30 42.46
CA SER A 31 -20.71 -47.17 41.99
C SER A 31 -20.01 -47.60 40.71
N SER A 32 -20.41 -47.06 39.57
CA SER A 32 -19.59 -47.12 38.34
C SER A 32 -18.21 -46.54 38.68
N GLY A 33 -17.18 -47.40 38.63
CA GLY A 33 -15.86 -47.10 39.14
C GLY A 33 -15.26 -45.82 38.55
N ILE A 34 -14.78 -44.97 39.45
CA ILE A 34 -13.43 -44.37 39.53
C ILE A 34 -13.37 -43.72 40.92
N ASP A 35 -12.47 -44.24 41.74
CA ASP A 35 -11.97 -43.71 43.02
C ASP A 35 -12.94 -43.50 44.20
N GLY A 36 -12.75 -44.35 45.21
CA GLY A 36 -13.26 -44.23 46.58
C GLY A 36 -12.72 -43.04 47.37
N ARG A 37 -12.72 -41.83 46.80
CA ARG A 37 -12.45 -40.58 47.51
C ARG A 37 -13.73 -39.75 47.55
N ARG A 38 -14.54 -39.97 48.58
CA ARG A 38 -15.52 -38.96 49.00
C ARG A 38 -14.73 -37.67 49.29
N PRO A 39 -14.97 -36.53 48.61
CA PRO A 39 -14.42 -35.28 49.09
C PRO A 39 -15.03 -35.05 50.48
N LYS A 40 -14.18 -34.97 51.51
CA LYS A 40 -14.58 -34.56 52.85
C LYS A 40 -15.24 -33.18 52.69
N SER A 41 -16.57 -33.12 52.74
CA SER A 41 -17.29 -31.86 52.66
C SER A 41 -16.87 -31.02 53.85
N SER A 42 -16.11 -29.98 53.55
CA SER A 42 -15.72 -28.94 54.48
C SER A 42 -16.95 -28.35 55.16
N THR A 43 -16.86 -28.25 56.49
CA THR A 43 -17.63 -27.33 57.33
C THR A 43 -19.13 -27.60 57.38
N LYS A 44 -19.56 -28.27 58.47
CA LYS A 44 -20.97 -28.34 58.89
C LYS A 44 -21.50 -26.91 59.01
N VAL A 45 -22.25 -26.44 58.01
CA VAL A 45 -23.05 -25.22 58.14
C VAL A 45 -24.13 -25.54 59.17
N ARG A 46 -23.91 -25.12 60.41
CA ARG A 46 -24.92 -25.14 61.47
C ARG A 46 -26.00 -24.13 61.09
N GLY A 47 -27.04 -24.61 60.42
CA GLY A 47 -28.24 -23.86 60.07
C GLY A 47 -29.33 -24.82 59.63
N SER A 48 -30.59 -24.47 59.88
CA SER A 48 -31.71 -25.26 59.37
C SER A 48 -31.66 -25.29 57.84
N LYS A 49 -32.15 -26.37 57.22
CA LYS A 49 -32.22 -26.47 55.74
C LYS A 49 -32.91 -25.23 55.13
N ALA A 50 -33.87 -24.64 55.84
CA ALA A 50 -34.53 -23.40 55.47
C ALA A 50 -33.59 -22.18 55.38
N GLN A 51 -32.64 -22.03 56.31
CA GLN A 51 -31.63 -20.95 56.25
C GLN A 51 -30.67 -21.11 55.07
N LEU A 52 -30.36 -22.34 54.67
CA LEU A 52 -29.53 -22.61 53.49
C LEU A 52 -30.30 -22.29 52.20
N ILE A 53 -31.59 -22.60 52.15
CA ILE A 53 -32.48 -22.24 51.04
C ILE A 53 -32.58 -20.71 50.92
N ASP A 54 -32.85 -19.99 52.01
CA ASP A 54 -32.93 -18.51 52.00
C ASP A 54 -31.62 -17.87 51.50
N ARG A 55 -30.47 -18.36 51.97
CA ARG A 55 -29.16 -17.89 51.49
C ARG A 55 -28.95 -18.16 50.00
N ASN A 56 -29.38 -19.32 49.51
CA ASN A 56 -29.25 -19.65 48.08
C ASN A 56 -30.20 -18.81 47.22
N LEU A 57 -31.44 -18.58 47.67
CA LEU A 57 -32.39 -17.73 46.97
C LEU A 57 -31.89 -16.28 46.86
N LYS A 58 -31.35 -15.71 47.95
CA LYS A 58 -30.72 -14.37 47.92
C LYS A 58 -29.57 -14.29 46.93
N LYS A 59 -28.68 -15.29 46.93
CA LYS A 59 -27.57 -15.37 45.95
C LYS A 59 -28.06 -15.48 44.51
N ILE A 60 -29.13 -16.23 44.25
CA ILE A 60 -29.71 -16.36 42.90
C ILE A 60 -30.22 -14.99 42.42
N VAL A 61 -30.91 -14.24 43.28
CA VAL A 61 -31.38 -12.88 42.96
C VAL A 61 -30.21 -11.95 42.65
N GLU A 62 -29.16 -11.93 43.49
CA GLU A 62 -27.96 -11.12 43.26
C GLU A 62 -27.24 -11.46 41.94
N LEU A 63 -27.15 -12.75 41.60
CA LEU A 63 -26.57 -13.21 40.33
C LEU A 63 -27.44 -12.78 39.14
N GLN A 64 -28.76 -12.90 39.25
CA GLN A 64 -29.70 -12.48 38.23
C GLN A 64 -29.62 -10.96 37.97
N GLU A 65 -29.48 -10.14 39.01
CA GLU A 65 -29.28 -8.69 38.87
C GLU A 65 -27.97 -8.35 38.17
N ARG A 66 -26.86 -9.00 38.56
CA ARG A 66 -25.55 -8.84 37.88
C ARG A 66 -25.62 -9.19 36.40
N ASP A 67 -26.32 -10.26 36.06
CA ASP A 67 -26.50 -10.69 34.68
C ASP A 67 -27.31 -9.66 33.89
N VAL A 68 -28.40 -9.13 34.46
CA VAL A 68 -29.20 -8.06 33.85
C VAL A 68 -28.35 -6.80 33.58
N GLU A 69 -27.49 -6.40 34.51
CA GLU A 69 -26.58 -5.27 34.31
C GLU A 69 -25.57 -5.53 33.19
N SER A 70 -24.97 -6.72 33.16
CA SER A 70 -24.00 -7.09 32.12
C SER A 70 -24.65 -7.11 30.74
N LEU A 71 -25.88 -7.62 30.64
CA LEU A 71 -26.70 -7.62 29.43
C LEU A 71 -27.05 -6.19 28.99
N LYS A 72 -27.48 -5.32 29.92
CA LYS A 72 -27.73 -3.89 29.65
C LYS A 72 -26.47 -3.20 29.14
N LYS A 73 -25.30 -3.45 29.75
CA LYS A 73 -24.01 -2.89 29.30
C LYS A 73 -23.66 -3.38 27.89
N ARG A 74 -23.82 -4.67 27.59
CA ARG A 74 -23.60 -5.25 26.26
C ARG A 74 -24.53 -4.63 25.22
N GLN A 75 -25.83 -4.52 25.52
CA GLN A 75 -26.81 -3.89 24.63
C GLN A 75 -26.47 -2.42 24.38
N ARG A 76 -26.08 -1.65 25.39
CA ARG A 76 -25.63 -0.26 25.22
C ARG A 76 -24.41 -0.15 24.31
N LYS A 77 -23.41 -1.04 24.47
CA LYS A 77 -22.24 -1.09 23.57
C LYS A 77 -22.64 -1.40 22.13
N MET A 78 -23.52 -2.38 21.92
CA MET A 78 -24.03 -2.73 20.59
C MET A 78 -24.78 -1.57 19.94
N LYS A 79 -25.67 -0.90 20.68
CA LYS A 79 -26.38 0.30 20.20
C LYS A 79 -25.40 1.43 19.84
N LYS A 80 -24.41 1.72 20.67
CA LYS A 80 -23.38 2.73 20.38
C LYS A 80 -22.58 2.39 19.12
N ARG A 81 -22.23 1.11 18.93
CA ARG A 81 -21.53 0.65 17.71
C ARG A 81 -22.40 0.83 16.47
N ALA A 82 -23.68 0.48 16.53
CA ALA A 82 -24.62 0.66 15.43
C ALA A 82 -24.79 2.14 15.06
N VAL A 83 -24.96 3.02 16.05
CA VAL A 83 -25.06 4.47 15.82
C VAL A 83 -23.79 5.03 15.20
N ARG A 84 -22.61 4.59 15.66
CA ARG A 84 -21.33 5.01 15.06
C ARG A 84 -21.19 4.52 13.62
N ALA A 85 -21.57 3.28 13.33
CA ALA A 85 -21.55 2.74 11.97
C ALA A 85 -22.47 3.56 11.05
N ASN A 86 -23.72 3.80 11.47
CA ASN A 86 -24.66 4.62 10.71
C ASN A 86 -24.14 6.04 10.49
N LYS A 87 -23.48 6.64 11.50
CA LYS A 87 -22.87 7.96 11.34
C LYS A 87 -21.78 7.95 10.28
N VAL A 88 -20.89 6.95 10.30
CA VAL A 88 -19.83 6.80 9.28
C VAL A 88 -20.42 6.62 7.88
N GLU A 89 -21.47 5.81 7.73
CA GLU A 89 -22.15 5.64 6.44
C GLU A 89 -22.81 6.93 5.96
N ASN A 90 -23.51 7.64 6.85
CA ASN A 90 -24.10 8.94 6.52
C ASN A 90 -23.03 9.98 6.15
N ASP A 91 -21.90 10.01 6.86
CA ASP A 91 -20.78 10.91 6.56
C ASP A 91 -20.19 10.60 5.17
N LYS A 92 -20.07 9.32 4.79
CA LYS A 92 -19.65 8.91 3.43
C LYS A 92 -20.64 9.37 2.38
N ILE A 93 -21.93 9.15 2.58
CA ILE A 93 -22.99 9.58 1.64
C ILE A 93 -22.94 11.11 1.46
N GLN A 94 -22.80 11.86 2.56
CA GLN A 94 -22.64 13.32 2.50
C GLN A 94 -21.38 13.75 1.75
N GLN A 95 -20.26 13.04 1.92
CA GLN A 95 -19.03 13.32 1.18
C GLN A 95 -19.20 13.07 -0.33
N LEU A 96 -19.84 11.96 -0.70
CA LEU A 96 -20.14 11.64 -2.10
C LEU A 96 -21.08 12.69 -2.71
N ALA A 97 -22.11 13.12 -1.98
CA ALA A 97 -23.00 14.19 -2.42
C ALA A 97 -22.22 15.51 -2.63
N LYS A 98 -21.37 15.90 -1.66
CA LYS A 98 -20.51 17.09 -1.78
C LYS A 98 -19.58 17.02 -2.99
N LEU A 99 -18.98 15.85 -3.24
CA LEU A 99 -18.13 15.62 -4.41
C LEU A 99 -18.93 15.83 -5.69
N SER A 100 -20.12 15.22 -5.80
CA SER A 100 -20.95 15.34 -7.00
C SER A 100 -21.35 16.80 -7.30
N VAL A 101 -21.66 17.59 -6.27
CA VAL A 101 -21.97 19.02 -6.40
C VAL A 101 -20.74 19.79 -6.87
N LEU A 102 -19.59 19.53 -6.25
CA LEU A 102 -18.34 20.19 -6.59
C LEU A 102 -17.92 19.89 -8.04
N GLU A 103 -18.08 18.64 -8.49
CA GLU A 103 -17.81 18.26 -9.89
C GLU A 103 -18.73 18.98 -10.86
N ARG A 104 -20.02 19.14 -10.54
CA ARG A 104 -20.96 19.90 -11.36
C ARG A 104 -20.53 21.38 -11.43
N HIS A 105 -20.27 22.02 -10.29
CA HIS A 105 -19.83 23.41 -10.25
C HIS A 105 -18.49 23.61 -10.97
N LYS A 106 -17.57 22.64 -10.89
CA LYS A 106 -16.30 22.69 -11.62
C LYS A 106 -16.51 22.59 -13.14
N LYS A 107 -17.39 21.70 -13.61
CA LYS A 107 -17.71 21.55 -15.04
C LYS A 107 -18.37 22.79 -15.63
N VAL A 108 -19.28 23.42 -14.86
CA VAL A 108 -20.00 24.63 -15.28
C VAL A 108 -19.16 25.90 -15.06
N GLY A 109 -18.11 25.84 -14.22
CA GLY A 109 -17.27 26.98 -13.86
C GLY A 109 -17.84 27.87 -12.74
N THR A 110 -18.97 27.50 -12.14
CA THR A 110 -19.68 28.25 -11.09
C THR A 110 -19.21 27.85 -9.68
N LEU A 111 -17.89 27.73 -9.49
CA LEU A 111 -17.33 27.26 -8.23
C LEU A 111 -17.39 28.36 -7.17
N THR A 112 -17.99 28.08 -6.01
CA THR A 112 -18.12 29.08 -4.94
C THR A 112 -16.77 29.34 -4.26
N VAL A 113 -16.62 30.51 -3.62
CA VAL A 113 -15.38 30.89 -2.89
C VAL A 113 -15.02 29.86 -1.81
N LYS A 114 -16.01 29.29 -1.12
CA LYS A 114 -15.80 28.26 -0.10
C LYS A 114 -15.29 26.96 -0.71
N GLU A 115 -15.84 26.54 -1.84
CA GLU A 115 -15.41 25.34 -2.57
C GLU A 115 -14.01 25.52 -3.17
N GLN A 116 -13.70 26.69 -3.72
CA GLN A 116 -12.36 27.03 -4.20
C GLN A 116 -11.33 26.96 -3.06
N LYS A 117 -11.62 27.56 -1.91
CA LYS A 117 -10.75 27.48 -0.72
C LYS A 117 -10.56 26.05 -0.25
N TYR A 118 -11.62 25.25 -0.26
CA TYR A 118 -11.56 23.82 0.07
C TYR A 118 -10.68 23.04 -0.91
N LEU A 119 -10.85 23.25 -2.22
CA LEU A 119 -10.02 22.62 -3.25
C LEU A 119 -8.56 23.04 -3.14
N ASN A 120 -8.26 24.32 -2.95
CA ASN A 120 -6.89 24.78 -2.77
C ASN A 120 -6.23 24.15 -1.55
N LYS A 121 -6.97 23.99 -0.45
CA LYS A 121 -6.48 23.27 0.74
C LYS A 121 -6.21 21.80 0.43
N LEU A 122 -7.08 21.16 -0.35
CA LEU A 122 -6.91 19.76 -0.77
C LEU A 122 -5.70 19.59 -1.70
N VAL A 123 -5.56 20.47 -2.70
CA VAL A 123 -4.42 20.50 -3.61
C VAL A 123 -3.12 20.69 -2.83
N ASN A 124 -3.06 21.67 -1.92
CA ASN A 124 -1.87 21.91 -1.10
C ASN A 124 -1.51 20.70 -0.24
N ARG A 125 -2.50 19.99 0.33
CA ARG A 125 -2.26 18.75 1.07
C ARG A 125 -1.71 17.65 0.16
N ASN A 126 -2.32 17.45 -1.01
CA ASN A 126 -1.92 16.42 -1.95
C ASN A 126 -0.53 16.70 -2.55
N VAL A 127 -0.22 17.97 -2.84
CA VAL A 127 1.10 18.41 -3.30
C VAL A 127 2.13 18.14 -2.21
N ARG A 128 1.85 18.45 -0.94
CA ARG A 128 2.76 18.14 0.17
C ARG A 128 3.02 16.64 0.29
N THR A 129 1.98 15.81 0.21
CA THR A 129 2.14 14.34 0.27
C THR A 129 2.86 13.77 -0.96
N ALA A 130 2.65 14.35 -2.15
CA ALA A 130 3.36 13.93 -3.35
C ALA A 130 4.83 14.37 -3.30
N ARG A 131 5.11 15.59 -2.83
CA ARG A 131 6.46 16.13 -2.65
C ARG A 131 7.23 15.40 -1.55
N SER A 132 6.57 14.91 -0.50
CA SER A 132 7.24 14.12 0.55
C SER A 132 7.67 12.73 0.09
N LEU A 133 7.12 12.22 -1.02
CA LEU A 133 7.58 10.99 -1.66
C LEU A 133 8.70 11.25 -2.67
N ASP A 134 8.94 12.52 -2.99
CA ASP A 134 9.97 12.93 -3.92
C ASP A 134 11.32 13.01 -3.20
N LEU A 135 12.42 12.77 -3.91
CA LEU A 135 13.76 12.79 -3.31
C LEU A 135 14.09 14.17 -2.72
N GLU A 136 14.99 14.22 -1.74
CA GLU A 136 15.51 15.49 -1.24
C GLU A 136 16.25 16.23 -2.36
N GLU A 137 16.34 17.55 -2.26
CA GLU A 137 16.83 18.40 -3.35
C GLU A 137 18.30 18.09 -3.69
N GLU A 138 19.11 17.78 -2.68
CA GLU A 138 20.52 17.36 -2.81
C GLU A 138 20.65 16.02 -3.57
N ASP A 139 19.86 15.01 -3.17
CA ASP A 139 19.84 13.70 -3.84
C ASP A 139 19.36 13.80 -5.29
N LYS A 140 18.39 14.70 -5.56
CA LYS A 140 17.92 14.95 -6.93
C LYS A 140 18.99 15.55 -7.82
N GLU A 141 19.79 16.47 -7.29
CA GLU A 141 20.87 17.09 -8.04
C GLU A 141 21.95 16.06 -8.37
N ALA A 142 22.37 15.25 -7.39
CA ALA A 142 23.31 14.16 -7.59
C ALA A 142 22.78 13.13 -8.60
N LEU A 143 21.50 12.74 -8.50
CA LEU A 143 20.86 11.81 -9.43
C LEU A 143 20.77 12.40 -10.84
N ARG A 144 20.44 13.68 -10.98
CA ARG A 144 20.40 14.37 -12.28
C ARG A 144 21.78 14.45 -12.92
N GLU A 145 22.80 14.77 -12.15
CA GLU A 145 24.18 14.82 -12.65
C GLU A 145 24.62 13.43 -13.12
N LEU A 146 24.34 12.39 -12.35
CA LEU A 146 24.64 11.01 -12.71
C LEU A 146 23.86 10.57 -13.96
N GLN A 147 22.57 10.90 -14.03
CA GLN A 147 21.74 10.65 -15.20
C GLN A 147 22.30 11.35 -16.44
N GLN A 148 22.74 12.60 -16.31
CA GLN A 148 23.36 13.37 -17.39
C GLN A 148 24.72 12.78 -17.81
N LYS A 149 25.52 12.28 -16.86
CA LYS A 149 26.75 11.54 -17.13
C LYS A 149 26.45 10.27 -17.93
N ILE A 150 25.46 9.47 -17.53
CA ILE A 150 25.07 8.25 -18.27
C ILE A 150 24.57 8.59 -19.68
N ILE A 151 23.69 9.57 -19.81
CA ILE A 151 23.16 9.97 -21.13
C ILE A 151 24.29 10.49 -22.02
N SER A 152 25.20 11.32 -21.51
CA SER A 152 26.33 11.84 -22.31
C SER A 152 27.30 10.74 -22.75
N GLN A 153 27.55 9.75 -21.89
CA GLN A 153 28.38 8.59 -22.22
C GLN A 153 27.72 7.67 -23.27
N ASN A 154 26.41 7.48 -23.21
CA ASN A 154 25.71 6.50 -24.04
C ASN A 154 25.13 7.07 -25.35
N SER A 155 24.83 8.37 -25.39
CA SER A 155 24.16 9.01 -26.54
C SER A 155 25.04 9.21 -27.77
N GLY A 156 26.34 8.91 -27.71
CA GLY A 156 27.28 9.08 -28.83
C GLY A 156 27.40 10.53 -29.33
N VAL A 157 26.81 11.50 -28.61
CA VAL A 157 26.73 12.90 -29.06
C VAL A 157 28.11 13.52 -29.17
N GLU A 158 29.06 13.12 -28.32
CA GLU A 158 30.45 13.59 -28.38
C GLU A 158 31.21 13.06 -29.61
N SER A 159 30.96 11.83 -30.05
CA SER A 159 31.55 11.32 -31.31
C SER A 159 30.94 12.03 -32.52
N ALA A 160 29.63 12.30 -32.49
CA ALA A 160 28.93 13.07 -33.53
C ALA A 160 29.43 14.54 -33.59
N LYS A 161 29.66 15.18 -32.44
CA LYS A 161 30.25 16.54 -32.35
C LYS A 161 31.69 16.56 -32.89
N ARG A 162 32.53 15.58 -32.52
CA ARG A 162 33.91 15.45 -33.04
C ARG A 162 33.92 15.26 -34.56
N SER A 163 33.05 14.39 -35.08
CA SER A 163 32.91 14.17 -36.53
C SER A 163 32.49 15.44 -37.27
N LYS A 164 31.47 16.15 -36.77
CA LYS A 164 31.03 17.45 -37.33
C LYS A 164 32.15 18.49 -37.29
N LYS A 165 32.93 18.56 -36.20
CA LYS A 165 34.07 19.49 -36.09
C LYS A 165 35.17 19.16 -37.10
N ARG A 166 35.54 17.88 -37.24
CA ARG A 166 36.52 17.41 -38.23
C ARG A 166 36.06 17.71 -39.67
N ARG A 167 34.77 17.51 -39.96
CA ARG A 167 34.21 17.81 -41.28
C ARG A 167 34.24 19.31 -41.58
N LYS A 168 34.05 20.17 -40.57
CA LYS A 168 34.19 21.63 -40.72
C LYS A 168 35.64 22.06 -40.92
N THR A 169 36.60 21.50 -40.18
CA THR A 169 38.02 21.85 -40.37
C THR A 169 38.56 21.39 -41.72
N VAL A 170 38.18 20.21 -42.20
CA VAL A 170 38.55 19.74 -43.55
C VAL A 170 37.95 20.63 -44.64
N LYS A 171 36.71 21.09 -44.46
CA LYS A 171 36.11 22.05 -45.40
C LYS A 171 36.88 23.38 -45.44
N LYS A 172 37.20 23.95 -44.27
CA LYS A 172 38.02 25.17 -44.18
C LYS A 172 39.39 24.99 -44.82
N PHE A 173 40.08 23.88 -44.55
CA PHE A 173 41.38 23.60 -45.16
C PHE A 173 41.31 23.47 -46.69
N LYS A 174 40.24 22.89 -47.24
CA LYS A 174 40.01 22.82 -48.68
C LYS A 174 39.61 24.17 -49.31
N GLU A 175 39.02 25.07 -48.53
CA GLU A 175 38.78 26.46 -48.95
C GLU A 175 40.09 27.27 -48.94
N ASP A 176 40.99 27.01 -47.98
CA ASP A 176 42.29 27.67 -47.89
C ASP A 176 43.26 27.21 -49.00
N ILE A 177 43.15 25.95 -49.46
CA ILE A 177 43.82 25.45 -50.67
C ILE A 177 42.98 25.81 -51.89
N HIS A 178 42.88 27.09 -52.22
CA HIS A 178 42.49 27.47 -53.57
C HIS A 178 43.63 27.08 -54.53
N PRO A 179 43.34 26.47 -55.70
CA PRO A 179 44.37 26.18 -56.70
C PRO A 179 44.97 27.52 -57.17
N THR A 180 46.24 27.73 -56.86
CA THR A 180 47.00 28.98 -57.05
C THR A 180 47.30 29.33 -58.51
N VAL A 181 46.68 28.65 -59.48
CA VAL A 181 46.95 28.81 -60.92
C VAL A 181 45.85 29.61 -61.64
N SER A 182 44.88 30.20 -60.94
CA SER A 182 43.93 31.12 -61.59
C SER A 182 44.49 32.55 -61.65
N ASP A 183 45.18 32.92 -62.74
CA ASP A 183 45.49 34.34 -63.00
C ASP A 183 44.18 35.09 -63.31
N ARG A 184 43.78 36.01 -62.43
CA ARG A 184 42.52 36.77 -62.54
C ARG A 184 42.43 37.64 -63.79
N ARG A 185 43.56 37.94 -64.42
CA ARG A 185 43.62 38.76 -65.65
C ARG A 185 43.13 38.00 -66.88
N TYR A 186 43.21 36.66 -66.86
CA TYR A 186 42.84 35.81 -67.99
C TYR A 186 41.93 34.67 -67.52
N PRO A 187 40.59 34.87 -67.56
CA PRO A 187 39.63 33.89 -67.06
C PRO A 187 39.55 32.58 -67.87
N GLY A 188 40.34 32.45 -68.95
CA GLY A 188 40.46 31.25 -69.78
C GLY A 188 41.85 30.61 -69.78
N LEU A 189 42.78 31.05 -68.91
CA LEU A 189 44.14 30.51 -68.89
C LEU A 189 44.19 29.08 -68.34
N THR A 190 43.35 28.76 -67.35
CA THR A 190 43.36 27.45 -66.67
C THR A 190 42.64 26.30 -67.39
N PRO A 191 41.56 26.51 -68.18
CA PRO A 191 40.88 25.40 -68.84
C PRO A 191 41.61 24.84 -70.07
N GLY A 192 42.62 25.56 -70.60
CA GLY A 192 43.33 25.21 -71.83
C GLY A 192 44.84 24.98 -71.67
N LEU A 193 45.39 25.15 -70.46
CA LEU A 193 46.80 24.83 -70.19
C LEU A 193 46.93 23.31 -70.04
N ALA A 194 47.79 22.69 -70.86
CA ALA A 194 48.06 21.26 -70.76
C ALA A 194 48.71 20.95 -69.39
N PRO A 195 48.34 19.85 -68.72
CA PRO A 195 49.03 19.40 -67.52
C PRO A 195 50.41 18.86 -67.93
N VAL A 196 51.39 19.75 -67.97
CA VAL A 196 52.79 19.41 -68.27
C VAL A 196 53.37 18.64 -67.08
N GLY A 197 53.89 17.44 -67.33
CA GLY A 197 54.53 16.62 -66.30
C GLY A 197 56.01 17.00 -66.14
N LEU A 198 56.60 16.71 -64.98
CA LEU A 198 58.03 16.95 -64.74
C LEU A 198 58.95 16.19 -65.71
N SER A 199 58.44 15.17 -66.41
CA SER A 199 59.15 14.41 -67.44
C SER A 199 59.17 15.06 -68.83
N ASP A 200 58.39 16.12 -69.06
CA ASP A 200 58.26 16.79 -70.36
C ASP A 200 59.29 17.93 -70.54
N GLU A 201 59.97 18.34 -69.45
CA GLU A 201 61.02 19.37 -69.49
C GLU A 201 62.45 18.78 -69.56
N GLU A 202 62.62 17.46 -69.53
CA GLU A 202 63.94 16.81 -69.43
C GLU A 202 64.43 16.09 -70.69
N ASP A 203 63.72 16.14 -71.84
CA ASP A 203 64.22 15.60 -73.12
C ASP A 203 64.53 16.71 -74.14
N SER A 204 65.83 16.93 -74.38
CA SER A 204 66.42 17.93 -75.27
C SER A 204 66.10 17.65 -76.75
N SER A 205 65.55 18.65 -77.45
CA SER A 205 65.49 18.65 -78.93
C SER A 205 66.74 19.34 -79.50
N ASP A 206 67.86 18.62 -79.54
CA ASP A 206 69.00 18.95 -80.41
C ASP A 206 68.92 18.03 -81.65
N GLU A 207 68.27 18.51 -82.70
CA GLU A 207 68.39 17.98 -84.07
C GLU A 207 68.68 19.15 -85.04
N ASP A 208 69.82 19.00 -85.74
CA ASP A 208 70.42 19.75 -86.86
C ASP A 208 71.12 21.11 -86.64
#